data_AF-H3AFM1-F1
#
_entry.id   AF-H3AFM1-F1
#
_cell.length_a   1.000
_cell.length_b   1.000
_cell.length_c   1.000
_cell.angle_alpha   90.00
_cell.angle_beta   90.00
_cell.angle_gamma   90.00
#
_symmetry.space_group_name_H-M   'P 1'
#
loop_
_entity.id
_entity.type
_entity.pdbx_description
1 polymer ?
#
loop_
_entity_poly.entity_id
_entity_poly.type
_entity_poly.pdbx_seq_one_letter_code
_entity_poly.pdbx_strand_id
1 'polypeptide(L)'
;SLHLGESNQGCTELSNNSLESGSDGEDSESMTSSSSDLPKRQKHSYRKKKKTRKSESSFSRGTLIPDSEEQVVKRYKKALKLYQKYGSMAKAYGYLNVDRNTIVNTAPIAELFLADSNKFEQIGALKPSKETLRQFAARCADAIDESIKMKIDAMKEMGHLLPISIHFK
;
A
#
# COMPACT_ATOMS: atom_id res chain seq x y z
N SER A 1 26.81 -50.67 -6.76
CA SER A 1 27.13 -50.55 -8.20
C SER A 1 25.87 -50.76 -9.03
N LEU A 2 25.82 -50.08 -10.18
CA LEU A 2 24.75 -49.98 -11.18
C LEU A 2 23.65 -48.94 -10.82
N HIS A 3 23.28 -47.94 -11.62
CA HIS A 3 23.71 -47.48 -12.95
C HIS A 3 23.13 -46.05 -13.21
N LEU A 4 23.88 -45.23 -13.98
CA LEU A 4 23.51 -44.16 -14.95
C LEU A 4 22.26 -43.30 -14.71
N GLY A 5 22.34 -41.96 -14.73
CA GLY A 5 22.60 -41.08 -15.90
C GLY A 5 21.42 -40.07 -15.97
N GLU A 6 21.41 -38.87 -16.54
CA GLU A 6 22.28 -38.08 -17.40
C GLU A 6 21.76 -36.62 -17.33
N SER A 7 22.63 -35.72 -17.78
CA SER A 7 22.45 -34.29 -18.02
C SER A 7 21.21 -33.93 -18.88
N ASN A 8 20.66 -32.73 -18.67
CA ASN A 8 20.05 -31.98 -19.79
C ASN A 8 20.13 -30.46 -19.57
N GLN A 9 21.04 -29.83 -20.32
CA GLN A 9 20.94 -28.44 -20.76
C GLN A 9 20.03 -28.41 -21.99
N GLY A 10 19.18 -27.39 -22.09
CA GLY A 10 18.34 -27.18 -23.27
C GLY A 10 17.89 -25.74 -23.38
N CYS A 11 18.66 -24.95 -24.12
CA CYS A 11 18.30 -23.63 -24.63
C CYS A 11 17.15 -23.77 -25.64
N THR A 12 16.16 -22.87 -25.60
CA THR A 12 15.33 -22.55 -26.77
C THR A 12 15.06 -21.06 -26.83
N GLU A 13 15.73 -20.43 -27.79
CA GLU A 13 15.48 -19.10 -28.33
C GLU A 13 14.26 -19.13 -29.28
N LEU A 14 13.51 -18.02 -29.25
CA LEU A 14 12.77 -17.33 -30.31
C LEU A 14 11.78 -18.10 -31.21
N SER A 15 10.54 -17.59 -31.26
CA SER A 15 9.88 -17.26 -32.53
C SER A 15 8.79 -16.20 -32.34
N ASN A 16 8.88 -15.20 -33.20
CA ASN A 16 7.99 -14.07 -33.39
C ASN A 16 6.57 -14.49 -33.83
N ASN A 17 5.58 -13.66 -33.49
CA ASN A 17 4.49 -13.41 -34.43
C ASN A 17 4.02 -11.95 -34.28
N SER A 18 4.35 -11.15 -35.31
CA SER A 18 3.72 -9.88 -35.64
C SER A 18 2.26 -10.10 -36.01
N LEU A 19 1.36 -9.27 -35.51
CA LEU A 19 0.13 -8.89 -36.22
C LEU A 19 -0.17 -7.42 -35.94
N GLU A 20 0.05 -6.63 -36.98
CA GLU A 20 -0.31 -5.23 -37.16
C GLU A 20 -1.84 -5.12 -37.35
N SER A 21 -2.47 -4.10 -36.76
CA SER A 21 -3.75 -3.61 -37.27
C SER A 21 -3.85 -2.12 -36.95
N GLY A 22 -3.63 -1.32 -37.98
CA GLY A 22 -3.88 0.11 -37.97
C GLY A 22 -5.38 0.41 -37.91
N SER A 23 -5.69 1.63 -37.47
CA SER A 23 -6.90 2.33 -37.86
C SER A 23 -6.56 3.81 -37.91
N ASP A 24 -6.47 4.30 -39.15
CA ASP A 24 -6.60 5.70 -39.49
C ASP A 24 -8.03 6.18 -39.14
N GLY A 25 -8.14 7.46 -38.82
CA GLY A 25 -9.39 8.10 -38.41
C GLY A 25 -9.21 9.61 -38.43
N GLU A 26 -9.42 10.15 -39.61
CA GLU A 26 -9.45 11.53 -40.11
C GLU A 26 -9.66 12.72 -39.15
N ASP A 27 -8.96 13.78 -39.55
CA ASP A 27 -9.00 15.18 -39.16
C ASP A 27 -10.33 15.88 -39.51
N SER A 28 -10.75 16.87 -38.71
CA SER A 28 -11.74 17.87 -39.11
C SER A 28 -11.70 19.09 -38.18
N GLU A 29 -10.96 20.09 -38.64
CA GLU A 29 -11.00 21.49 -38.27
C GLU A 29 -12.42 22.09 -38.40
N SER A 30 -12.82 22.99 -37.49
CA SER A 30 -13.41 24.29 -37.87
C SER A 30 -13.77 25.17 -36.66
N MET A 31 -13.33 26.42 -36.78
CA MET A 31 -13.67 27.58 -35.94
C MET A 31 -15.07 28.11 -36.28
N THR A 32 -15.82 28.63 -35.30
CA THR A 32 -16.72 29.79 -35.50
C THR A 32 -17.34 30.28 -34.18
N SER A 33 -17.72 31.54 -34.19
CA SER A 33 -17.83 32.55 -33.15
C SER A 33 -19.26 32.87 -32.68
N SER A 34 -19.36 33.34 -31.42
CA SER A 34 -20.19 34.44 -30.89
C SER A 34 -21.73 34.51 -31.06
N SER A 35 -22.37 34.83 -29.93
CA SER A 35 -23.54 35.72 -29.72
C SER A 35 -24.98 35.17 -29.81
N SER A 36 -25.62 35.22 -28.63
CA SER A 36 -26.98 35.71 -28.28
C SER A 36 -28.27 35.00 -28.72
N ASP A 37 -29.16 34.98 -27.72
CA ASP A 37 -30.64 34.91 -27.73
C ASP A 37 -31.39 33.57 -27.61
N LEU A 38 -32.15 33.52 -26.50
CA LEU A 38 -33.20 32.60 -26.04
C LEU A 38 -34.40 32.57 -27.02
N PRO A 39 -35.34 31.55 -27.01
CA PRO A 39 -35.99 31.12 -25.77
C PRO A 39 -36.59 29.69 -25.69
N LYS A 40 -37.11 29.39 -24.48
CA LYS A 40 -38.08 28.33 -24.08
C LYS A 40 -37.55 26.88 -23.96
N ARG A 41 -36.82 26.61 -22.86
CA ARG A 41 -36.69 25.24 -22.33
C ARG A 41 -37.74 24.98 -21.25
N GLN A 42 -38.65 24.06 -21.58
CA GLN A 42 -39.58 23.43 -20.64
C GLN A 42 -38.82 22.74 -19.50
N LYS A 43 -39.36 22.91 -18.29
CA LYS A 43 -38.89 22.30 -17.05
C LYS A 43 -38.91 20.77 -17.15
N HIS A 44 -37.74 20.15 -17.02
CA HIS A 44 -37.66 18.79 -16.46
C HIS A 44 -36.46 18.73 -15.52
N SER A 45 -36.70 19.03 -14.23
CA SER A 45 -35.71 18.91 -13.17
C SER A 45 -35.48 17.43 -12.87
N TYR A 46 -34.56 16.78 -13.58
CA TYR A 46 -33.94 15.57 -13.05
C TYR A 46 -33.00 16.01 -11.93
N ARG A 47 -33.52 16.00 -10.70
CA ARG A 47 -32.71 16.09 -9.48
C ARG A 47 -31.85 14.82 -9.44
N LYS A 48 -30.69 14.83 -10.11
CA LYS A 48 -29.64 13.81 -9.87
C LYS A 48 -29.25 13.95 -8.40
N LYS A 49 -29.79 13.05 -7.57
CA LYS A 49 -29.42 12.91 -6.17
C LYS A 49 -27.91 12.81 -6.10
N LYS A 50 -27.31 13.78 -5.40
CA LYS A 50 -25.90 13.81 -5.04
C LYS A 50 -25.54 12.47 -4.40
N LYS A 51 -24.84 11.59 -5.13
CA LYS A 51 -23.95 10.63 -4.47
C LYS A 51 -22.71 11.43 -4.10
N THR A 52 -22.78 12.10 -2.95
CA THR A 52 -21.59 12.51 -2.23
C THR A 52 -20.81 11.24 -1.95
N ARG A 53 -19.86 10.90 -2.83
CA ARG A 53 -18.74 10.07 -2.43
C ARG A 53 -18.13 10.85 -1.28
N LYS A 54 -18.33 10.35 -0.06
CA LYS A 54 -17.66 10.84 1.14
C LYS A 54 -16.16 10.67 0.84
N SER A 55 -15.55 11.72 0.33
CA SER A 55 -14.11 11.84 0.22
C SER A 55 -13.64 11.81 1.66
N GLU A 56 -13.25 10.64 2.14
CA GLU A 56 -12.46 10.56 3.35
C GLU A 56 -11.20 11.37 3.10
N SER A 57 -11.25 12.58 3.65
CA SER A 57 -10.11 13.37 4.06
C SER A 57 -9.01 13.52 3.01
N SER A 58 -9.04 14.68 2.35
CA SER A 58 -7.80 15.36 2.00
C SER A 58 -6.95 15.50 3.27
N PHE A 59 -6.10 14.50 3.58
CA PHE A 59 -4.88 14.74 4.33
C PHE A 59 -3.95 15.49 3.39
N SER A 60 -4.31 16.75 3.15
CA SER A 60 -3.47 17.74 2.52
C SER A 60 -2.20 17.82 3.37
N ARG A 61 -1.08 17.35 2.81
CA ARG A 61 0.30 17.64 3.24
C ARG A 61 0.41 17.81 4.75
N GLY A 62 0.31 16.69 5.46
CA GLY A 62 0.45 16.65 6.91
C GLY A 62 1.75 17.31 7.33
N THR A 63 1.61 18.36 8.12
CA THR A 63 2.59 18.91 9.04
C THR A 63 3.52 17.79 9.54
N LEU A 64 4.81 18.09 9.71
CA LEU A 64 5.84 17.23 10.32
C LEU A 64 5.51 16.90 11.81
N ILE A 65 4.30 16.45 12.10
CA ILE A 65 3.95 15.87 13.38
C ILE A 65 4.70 14.53 13.40
N PRO A 66 5.58 14.30 14.38
CA PRO A 66 6.21 13.00 14.56
C PRO A 66 5.10 11.95 14.58
N ASP A 67 5.18 10.99 13.66
CA ASP A 67 4.29 9.84 13.67
C ASP A 67 4.35 9.20 15.08
N SER A 68 3.24 9.21 15.81
CA SER A 68 3.13 8.44 17.05
C SER A 68 3.05 6.95 16.72
N GLU A 69 3.46 6.09 17.66
CA GLU A 69 3.30 4.65 17.60
C GLU A 69 1.85 4.23 17.23
N GLU A 70 0.84 4.95 17.71
CA GLU A 70 -0.57 4.69 17.37
C GLU A 70 -0.86 4.94 15.88
N GLN A 71 -0.26 5.99 15.32
CA GLN A 71 -0.42 6.33 13.91
C GLN A 71 0.24 5.27 13.02
N VAL A 72 1.39 4.74 13.44
CA VAL A 72 2.06 3.61 12.80
C VAL A 72 1.13 2.40 12.77
N VAL A 73 0.58 1.98 13.91
CA VAL A 73 -0.34 0.83 13.99
C VAL A 73 -1.57 1.04 13.11
N LYS A 74 -2.17 2.24 13.14
CA LYS A 74 -3.35 2.58 12.32
C LYS A 74 -3.03 2.52 10.83
N ARG A 75 -1.88 3.05 10.42
CA ARG A 75 -1.42 3.04 9.03
C ARG A 75 -1.13 1.61 8.56
N TYR A 76 -0.47 0.80 9.37
CA TYR A 76 -0.19 -0.60 9.08
C TYR A 76 -1.49 -1.39 8.86
N LYS A 77 -2.48 -1.24 9.77
CA LYS A 77 -3.82 -1.86 9.62
C LYS A 77 -4.53 -1.43 8.34
N LYS A 78 -4.41 -0.15 7.94
CA LYS A 78 -4.98 0.32 6.67
C LYS A 78 -4.26 -0.29 5.46
N ALA A 79 -2.94 -0.36 5.50
CA ALA A 79 -2.14 -0.98 4.45
C ALA A 79 -2.51 -2.45 4.27
N LEU A 80 -2.72 -3.18 5.38
CA LEU A 80 -3.20 -4.56 5.35
C LEU A 80 -4.56 -4.68 4.68
N LYS A 81 -5.54 -3.86 5.05
CA LYS A 81 -6.87 -3.87 4.41
C LYS A 81 -6.82 -3.59 2.91
N LEU A 82 -5.97 -2.65 2.50
CA LEU A 82 -5.80 -2.32 1.08
C LEU A 82 -5.07 -3.44 0.34
N TYR A 83 -4.09 -4.08 0.96
CA TYR A 83 -3.43 -5.24 0.39
C TYR A 83 -4.41 -6.39 0.19
N GLN A 84 -5.20 -6.74 1.21
CA GLN A 84 -6.23 -7.78 1.11
C GLN A 84 -7.25 -7.48 0.00
N LYS A 85 -7.55 -6.19 -0.25
CA LYS A 85 -8.47 -5.76 -1.29
C LYS A 85 -7.88 -5.78 -2.71
N TYR A 86 -6.62 -5.40 -2.87
CA TYR A 86 -6.00 -5.16 -4.19
C TYR A 86 -4.93 -6.18 -4.58
N GLY A 87 -4.53 -7.06 -3.67
CA GLY A 87 -3.50 -8.10 -3.86
C GLY A 87 -2.08 -7.57 -4.07
N SER A 88 -1.84 -6.26 -3.94
CA SER A 88 -0.55 -5.63 -4.25
C SER A 88 -0.13 -4.63 -3.18
N MET A 89 1.08 -4.83 -2.63
CA MET A 89 1.74 -3.89 -1.73
C MET A 89 1.86 -2.50 -2.36
N ALA A 90 2.34 -2.42 -3.61
CA ALA A 90 2.54 -1.16 -4.31
C ALA A 90 1.23 -0.37 -4.47
N LYS A 91 0.13 -1.05 -4.83
CA LYS A 91 -1.20 -0.41 -4.87
C LYS A 91 -1.64 0.06 -3.49
N ALA A 92 -1.47 -0.78 -2.46
CA ALA A 92 -1.84 -0.43 -1.09
C ALA A 92 -1.10 0.82 -0.60
N TYR A 93 0.22 0.89 -0.82
CA TYR A 93 1.05 2.04 -0.44
C TYR A 93 0.71 3.29 -1.25
N GLY A 94 0.45 3.15 -2.56
CA GLY A 94 0.00 4.24 -3.42
C GLY A 94 -1.32 4.84 -2.96
N TYR A 95 -2.31 4.02 -2.58
CA TYR A 95 -3.59 4.52 -2.04
C TYR A 95 -3.45 5.23 -0.69
N LEU A 96 -2.46 4.87 0.12
CA LEU A 96 -2.17 5.54 1.38
C LEU A 96 -1.30 6.79 1.24
N ASN A 97 -0.66 6.99 0.09
CA ASN A 97 0.41 7.96 -0.12
C ASN A 97 1.52 7.82 0.93
N VAL A 98 1.96 6.58 1.18
CA VAL A 98 3.04 6.28 2.13
C VAL A 98 4.13 5.50 1.41
N ASP A 99 5.38 5.88 1.63
CA ASP A 99 6.53 5.14 1.14
C ASP A 99 6.64 3.73 1.74
N ARG A 100 7.06 2.77 0.90
CA ARG A 100 7.34 1.40 1.34
C ARG A 100 8.29 1.37 2.53
N ASN A 101 9.37 2.16 2.47
CA ASN A 101 10.37 2.19 3.53
C ASN A 101 9.80 2.67 4.85
N THR A 102 8.84 3.59 4.85
CA THR A 102 8.15 4.03 6.06
C THR A 102 7.39 2.87 6.70
N ILE A 103 6.64 2.10 5.91
CA ILE A 103 5.92 0.92 6.41
C ILE A 103 6.91 -0.15 6.92
N VAL A 104 7.97 -0.44 6.16
CA VAL A 104 8.95 -1.47 6.52
C VAL A 104 9.73 -1.08 7.78
N ASN A 105 10.24 0.15 7.87
CA ASN A 105 11.05 0.61 9.00
C ASN A 105 10.25 0.72 10.30
N THR A 106 8.94 0.91 10.20
CA THR A 106 8.05 1.03 11.37
C THR A 106 7.23 -0.24 11.61
N ALA A 107 7.40 -1.28 10.79
CA ALA A 107 6.73 -2.56 10.94
C ALA A 107 6.94 -3.22 12.32
N PRO A 108 8.15 -3.23 12.92
CA PRO A 108 8.34 -3.85 14.24
C PRO A 108 7.39 -3.33 15.32
N ILE A 109 7.07 -2.03 15.29
CA ILE A 109 6.12 -1.40 16.23
C ILE A 109 4.75 -2.06 16.10
N ALA A 110 4.24 -2.15 14.86
CA ALA A 110 2.92 -2.70 14.58
C ALA A 110 2.86 -4.22 14.76
N GLU A 111 3.89 -4.94 14.34
CA GLU A 111 3.98 -6.39 14.46
C GLU A 111 4.02 -6.80 15.93
N LEU A 112 4.86 -6.16 16.75
CA LEU A 112 4.89 -6.43 18.18
C LEU A 112 3.57 -6.05 18.87
N PHE A 113 3.01 -4.87 18.57
CA PHE A 113 1.73 -4.45 19.16
C PHE A 113 0.58 -5.44 18.87
N LEU A 114 0.56 -6.03 17.67
CA LEU A 114 -0.49 -6.97 17.26
C LEU A 114 -0.23 -8.40 17.72
N ALA A 115 1.03 -8.82 17.80
CA ALA A 115 1.40 -10.15 18.25
C ALA A 115 1.40 -10.26 19.78
N ASP A 116 1.91 -9.26 20.50
CA ASP A 116 1.98 -9.26 21.95
C ASP A 116 1.93 -7.83 22.53
N SER A 117 0.74 -7.42 22.93
CA SER A 117 0.52 -6.12 23.58
C SER A 117 1.18 -6.02 24.95
N ASN A 118 1.35 -7.13 25.69
CA ASN A 118 2.00 -7.09 27.00
C ASN A 118 3.49 -6.76 26.85
N LYS A 119 4.15 -7.40 25.87
CA LYS A 119 5.54 -7.10 25.55
C LYS A 119 5.70 -5.67 25.04
N PHE A 120 4.77 -5.19 24.23
CA PHE A 120 4.76 -3.81 23.76
C PHE A 120 4.66 -2.81 24.93
N GLU A 121 3.78 -3.06 25.91
CA GLU A 121 3.64 -2.22 27.11
C GLU A 121 4.92 -2.21 27.97
N GLN A 122 5.65 -3.33 28.05
CA GLN A 122 6.92 -3.42 28.78
C GLN A 122 8.03 -2.53 28.18
N ILE A 123 8.03 -2.33 26.86
CA ILE A 123 8.99 -1.44 26.18
C ILE A 123 8.73 0.03 26.51
N GLY A 124 7.50 0.34 26.92
CA GLY A 124 6.99 1.67 27.22
C GLY A 124 6.66 2.48 25.97
N ALA A 125 5.96 3.61 26.17
CA ALA A 125 5.56 4.51 25.10
C ALA A 125 6.75 5.25 24.46
N LEU A 126 6.57 5.70 23.22
CA LEU A 126 7.53 6.53 22.50
C LEU A 126 7.75 7.85 23.24
N LYS A 127 9.01 8.21 23.46
CA LYS A 127 9.37 9.50 24.09
C LYS A 127 10.01 10.41 23.04
N PRO A 128 9.23 11.27 22.35
CA PRO A 128 9.74 12.09 21.24
C PRO A 128 10.84 13.09 21.66
N SER A 129 10.96 13.40 22.95
CA SER A 129 12.05 14.20 23.50
C SER A 129 13.38 13.44 23.67
N LYS A 130 13.36 12.10 23.67
CA LYS A 130 14.51 11.24 23.98
C LYS A 130 14.94 10.36 22.82
N GLU A 131 14.00 9.97 21.97
CA GLU A 131 14.27 9.09 20.84
C GLU A 131 13.38 9.44 19.65
N THR A 132 13.84 9.05 18.47
CA THR A 132 13.08 9.11 17.22
C THR A 132 12.20 7.88 17.07
N LEU A 133 11.15 7.97 16.25
CA LEU A 133 10.30 6.82 15.92
C LEU A 133 11.10 5.63 15.36
N ARG A 134 12.16 5.89 14.58
CA ARG A 134 13.02 4.83 14.03
C ARG A 134 13.80 4.10 15.13
N GLN A 135 14.30 4.83 16.12
CA GLN A 135 14.98 4.23 17.28
C GLN A 135 14.00 3.41 18.12
N PHE A 136 12.78 3.91 18.31
CA PHE A 136 11.72 3.15 18.97
C PHE A 136 11.38 1.85 18.23
N ALA A 137 11.27 1.91 16.90
CA ALA A 137 11.05 0.73 16.07
C ALA A 137 12.19 -0.30 16.21
N ALA A 138 13.44 0.15 16.32
CA ALA A 138 14.58 -0.73 16.59
C ALA A 138 14.44 -1.40 17.97
N ARG A 139 14.08 -0.65 19.03
CA ARG A 139 13.81 -1.23 20.36
C ARG A 139 12.69 -2.27 20.32
N CYS A 140 11.63 -2.01 19.55
CA CYS A 140 10.56 -2.99 19.34
C CYS A 140 11.08 -4.25 18.62
N ALA A 141 11.95 -4.10 17.63
CA ALA A 141 12.55 -5.22 16.93
C ALA A 141 13.44 -6.08 17.84
N ASP A 142 14.28 -5.44 18.67
CA ASP A 142 15.17 -6.13 19.62
C ASP A 142 14.39 -6.87 20.72
N ALA A 143 13.18 -6.41 21.03
CA ALA A 143 12.32 -7.02 22.03
C ALA A 143 11.49 -8.20 21.50
N ILE A 144 11.46 -8.43 20.18
CA ILE A 144 10.81 -9.59 19.56
C ILE A 144 11.74 -10.81 19.76
N ASP A 145 11.39 -11.65 20.73
CA ASP A 145 12.00 -12.96 20.94
C ASP A 145 11.44 -14.02 19.97
N GLU A 146 12.09 -15.19 19.91
CA GLU A 146 11.75 -16.25 18.95
C GLU A 146 10.28 -16.69 19.07
N SER A 147 9.72 -16.67 20.28
CA SER A 147 8.31 -17.01 20.52
C SER A 147 7.35 -16.04 19.84
N ILE A 148 7.61 -14.74 19.96
CA ILE A 148 6.84 -13.67 19.34
C ILE A 148 7.06 -13.69 17.83
N LYS A 149 8.28 -13.95 17.37
CA LYS A 149 8.61 -14.06 15.95
C LYS A 149 7.81 -15.16 15.26
N MET A 150 7.75 -16.36 15.85
CA MET A 150 6.91 -17.46 15.33
C MET A 150 5.44 -17.06 15.25
N LYS A 151 4.93 -16.33 16.26
CA LYS A 151 3.56 -15.81 16.23
C LYS A 151 3.34 -14.78 15.12
N ILE A 152 4.29 -13.87 14.93
CA ILE A 152 4.26 -12.87 13.84
C ILE A 152 4.23 -13.59 12.49
N ASP A 153 5.08 -14.60 12.29
CA ASP A 153 5.15 -15.35 11.03
C ASP A 153 3.83 -16.08 10.74
N ALA A 154 3.28 -16.78 11.75
CA ALA A 154 1.95 -17.39 11.62
C ALA A 154 0.86 -16.35 11.30
N MET A 155 0.91 -15.16 11.92
CA MET A 155 -0.03 -14.07 11.63
C MET A 155 0.15 -13.49 10.23
N LYS A 156 1.37 -13.48 9.66
CA LYS A 156 1.61 -13.10 8.26
C LYS A 156 1.00 -14.12 7.31
N GLU A 157 1.18 -15.42 7.58
CA GLU A 157 0.60 -16.50 6.78
C GLU A 157 -0.93 -16.51 6.81
N MET A 158 -1.54 -16.27 7.97
CA MET A 158 -2.99 -16.13 8.12
C MET A 158 -3.55 -14.83 7.50
N GLY A 159 -2.69 -13.91 7.03
CA GLY A 159 -3.10 -12.62 6.47
C GLY A 159 -3.56 -11.60 7.51
N HIS A 160 -3.21 -11.79 8.78
CA HIS A 160 -3.43 -10.83 9.86
C HIS A 160 -2.33 -9.77 9.98
N LEU A 161 -1.19 -9.99 9.30
CA LEU A 161 -0.09 -9.04 9.16
C LEU A 161 0.30 -8.90 7.68
N LEU A 162 1.04 -7.83 7.37
CA LEU A 162 1.57 -7.64 6.02
C LEU A 162 2.70 -8.65 5.77
N PRO A 163 2.76 -9.28 4.60
CA PRO A 163 3.88 -10.15 4.22
C PRO A 163 5.10 -9.31 3.83
N ILE A 164 5.73 -8.69 4.83
CA ILE A 164 6.95 -7.89 4.69
C ILE A 164 8.07 -8.46 5.55
N SER A 165 9.25 -8.52 4.95
CA SER A 165 10.48 -8.93 5.61
C SER A 165 11.30 -7.68 5.95
N ILE A 166 11.56 -7.48 7.23
CA ILE A 166 12.38 -6.37 7.70
C ILE A 166 13.84 -6.77 7.50
N HIS A 167 14.55 -6.04 6.64
CA HIS A 167 15.99 -6.21 6.45
C HIS A 167 16.66 -5.07 7.20
N PHE A 168 17.22 -5.33 8.38
CA PHE A 168 18.06 -4.36 9.07
C PHE A 168 19.39 -4.27 8.29
N LYS A 169 19.78 -3.05 7.91
CA LYS A 169 20.98 -2.73 7.15
C LYS A 169 21.95 -1.95 8.03
#